data_AF-Q2LQ74-F1
#
_entry.id   AF-Q2LQ74-F1
#
_cell.length_a   1.000
_cell.length_b   1.000
_cell.length_c   1.000
_cell.angle_alpha   90.00
_cell.angle_beta   90.00
_cell.angle_gamma   90.00
#
_symmetry.space_group_name_H-M   'P 1'
#
loop_
_entity.id
_entity.type
_entity.pdbx_description
1 polymer ?
#
loop_
_entity_poly.entity_id
_entity_poly.type
_entity_poly.pdbx_seq_one_letter_code
_entity_poly.pdbx_strand_id
1 'polypeptide(L)'
;MLEENQHVRLFPEARRLSMDRFRWEEEKEQRQAEYLKRHEYMARLFVEDRLTFERERKRLLDEFFNGIEDKDRRRRLRTLQTSFEEKMKHAGSARNRFVLVQTFFWDHFLKTWQPCIRKMDTLLKNYAGKIADLSDPS
;
A
#
# COMPACT_ATOMS: atom_id res chain seq x y z
N MET A 1 24.87 21.13 40.56
CA MET A 1 24.68 19.93 39.70
C MET A 1 23.62 19.05 40.34
N LEU A 2 22.32 19.22 40.01
CA LEU A 2 21.25 18.23 40.28
C LEU A 2 19.84 18.70 39.81
N GLU A 3 19.71 19.43 38.70
CA GLU A 3 18.36 19.82 38.19
C GLU A 3 17.99 19.27 36.79
N GLU A 4 18.89 18.57 36.10
CA GLU A 4 18.59 18.03 34.77
C GLU A 4 17.84 16.68 34.78
N ASN A 5 17.64 16.05 35.94
CA ASN A 5 17.17 14.66 36.02
C ASN A 5 15.69 14.47 36.45
N GLN A 6 14.91 15.55 36.56
CA GLN A 6 13.49 15.44 36.98
C GLN A 6 12.46 15.46 35.84
N HIS A 7 12.80 15.99 34.66
CA HIS A 7 11.84 16.12 33.56
C HIS A 7 11.51 14.81 32.82
N VAL A 8 12.29 13.74 33.06
CA VAL A 8 12.17 12.44 32.37
C VAL A 8 11.19 11.49 33.08
N ARG A 9 10.69 11.84 34.28
CA ARG A 9 9.88 10.96 35.15
C ARG A 9 8.37 11.20 35.14
N LEU A 10 7.84 12.16 34.37
CA LEU A 10 6.45 12.60 34.56
C LEU A 10 5.39 11.95 33.66
N PHE A 11 5.72 11.26 32.57
CA PHE A 11 4.70 10.62 31.72
C PHE A 11 5.17 9.30 31.10
N PRO A 12 4.96 8.16 31.78
CA PRO A 12 5.27 6.82 31.25
C PRO A 12 4.56 6.54 29.92
N GLU A 13 3.38 7.13 29.73
CA GLU A 13 2.52 6.96 28.57
C GLU A 13 3.05 7.73 27.34
N ALA A 14 3.59 8.94 27.53
CA ALA A 14 4.24 9.70 26.46
C ALA A 14 5.51 9.00 25.93
N ARG A 15 6.26 8.35 26.83
CA ARG A 15 7.44 7.55 26.45
C ARG A 15 7.05 6.28 25.69
N ARG A 16 5.95 5.61 26.06
CA ARG A 16 5.39 4.49 25.28
C ARG A 16 4.98 4.94 23.88
N LEU A 17 4.19 6.00 23.78
CA LEU A 17 3.72 6.51 22.49
C LEU A 17 4.88 6.97 21.59
N SER A 18 5.96 7.52 22.14
CA SER A 18 7.16 7.88 21.36
C SER A 18 7.95 6.64 20.92
N MET A 19 8.08 5.62 21.78
CA MET A 19 8.72 4.36 21.41
C MET A 19 7.91 3.58 20.38
N ASP A 20 6.58 3.53 20.51
CA ASP A 20 5.69 2.86 19.55
C ASP A 20 5.73 3.58 18.20
N ARG A 21 5.80 4.91 18.19
CA ARG A 21 5.99 5.71 16.96
C ARG A 21 7.35 5.42 16.31
N PHE A 22 8.43 5.43 17.09
CA PHE A 22 9.78 5.17 16.57
C PHE A 22 9.89 3.75 15.99
N ARG A 23 9.33 2.74 16.69
CA ARG A 23 9.24 1.37 16.17
C ARG A 23 8.42 1.28 14.89
N TRP A 24 7.29 1.98 14.81
CA TRP A 24 6.47 2.00 13.60
C TRP A 24 7.19 2.67 12.42
N GLU A 25 7.93 3.75 12.66
CA GLU A 25 8.75 4.43 11.64
C GLU A 25 9.89 3.52 11.15
N GLU A 26 10.59 2.85 12.07
CA GLU A 26 11.66 1.90 11.74
C GLU A 26 11.11 0.68 10.98
N GLU A 27 10.00 0.10 11.43
CA GLU A 27 9.29 -0.99 10.72
C GLU A 27 8.76 -0.54 9.35
N LYS A 28 8.42 0.74 9.18
CA LYS A 28 8.01 1.31 7.89
C LYS A 28 9.22 1.43 6.96
N GLU A 29 10.35 1.95 7.43
CA GLU A 29 11.58 2.06 6.63
C GLU A 29 12.09 0.69 6.20
N GLN A 30 12.12 -0.28 7.10
CA GLN A 30 12.51 -1.65 6.80
C GLN A 30 11.60 -2.28 5.73
N ARG A 31 10.27 -2.14 5.88
CA ARG A 31 9.32 -2.61 4.86
C ARG A 31 9.58 -1.92 3.52
N GLN A 32 9.78 -0.61 3.51
CA GLN A 32 10.04 0.14 2.29
C GLN A 32 11.33 -0.33 1.58
N ALA A 33 12.41 -0.53 2.33
CA ALA A 33 13.68 -1.03 1.80
C ALA A 33 13.52 -2.44 1.20
N GLU A 34 12.79 -3.33 1.89
CA GLU A 34 12.51 -4.67 1.39
C GLU A 34 11.66 -4.65 0.12
N TYR A 35 10.62 -3.82 0.08
CA TYR A 35 9.79 -3.64 -1.11
C TYR A 35 10.59 -3.10 -2.30
N LEU A 36 11.45 -2.11 -2.09
CA LEU A 36 12.30 -1.55 -3.14
C LEU A 36 13.28 -2.60 -3.69
N LYS A 37 13.96 -3.33 -2.81
CA LYS A 37 14.89 -4.40 -3.21
C LYS A 37 14.18 -5.50 -4.00
N ARG A 38 12.99 -5.91 -3.54
CA ARG A 38 12.17 -6.92 -4.23
C ARG A 38 11.67 -6.39 -5.58
N HIS A 39 11.29 -5.11 -5.67
CA HIS A 39 10.90 -4.47 -6.92
C HIS A 39 12.04 -4.44 -7.94
N GLU A 40 13.24 -4.02 -7.52
CA GLU A 40 14.44 -3.99 -8.38
C GLU A 40 14.78 -5.40 -8.90
N TYR A 41 14.74 -6.40 -8.02
CA TYR A 41 14.94 -7.81 -8.41
C TYR A 41 13.93 -8.27 -9.46
N MET A 42 12.64 -8.00 -9.26
CA MET A 42 11.60 -8.36 -10.22
C MET A 42 11.74 -7.60 -11.55
N ALA A 43 12.13 -6.32 -11.52
CA ALA A 43 12.38 -5.53 -12.72
C ALA A 43 13.54 -6.09 -13.53
N ARG A 44 14.61 -6.52 -12.85
CA ARG A 44 15.76 -7.18 -13.48
C ARG A 44 15.35 -8.49 -14.17
N LEU A 45 14.65 -9.38 -13.45
CA LEU A 45 14.15 -10.63 -14.02
C LEU A 45 13.26 -10.40 -15.24
N PHE A 46 12.40 -9.37 -15.21
CA PHE A 46 11.51 -9.07 -16.33
C PHE A 46 12.25 -8.84 -17.66
N VAL A 47 13.43 -8.23 -17.59
CA VAL A 47 14.28 -7.90 -18.74
C VAL A 47 15.20 -9.07 -19.09
N GLU A 48 15.82 -9.69 -18.09
CA GLU A 48 16.91 -10.66 -18.29
C GLU A 48 16.42 -12.11 -18.41
N ASP A 49 15.44 -12.53 -17.59
CA ASP A 49 14.93 -13.89 -17.56
C ASP A 49 13.42 -13.91 -17.33
N ARG A 50 12.69 -13.92 -18.45
CA ARG A 50 11.23 -13.90 -18.46
C ARG A 50 10.60 -15.10 -17.75
N LEU A 51 11.22 -16.28 -17.84
CA LEU A 51 10.64 -17.49 -17.26
C LEU A 51 10.74 -17.44 -15.73
N THR A 52 11.89 -17.05 -15.21
CA THR A 52 12.10 -16.88 -13.77
C THR A 52 11.23 -15.75 -13.23
N PHE A 53 11.08 -14.64 -13.98
CA PHE A 53 10.13 -13.58 -13.64
C PHE A 53 8.71 -14.09 -13.43
N GLU A 54 8.15 -14.84 -14.38
CA GLU A 54 6.75 -15.31 -14.27
C GLU A 54 6.57 -16.32 -13.13
N ARG A 55 7.57 -17.16 -12.85
CA ARG A 55 7.57 -18.06 -11.68
C ARG A 55 7.54 -17.28 -10.37
N GLU A 56 8.43 -16.31 -10.24
CA GLU A 56 8.54 -15.51 -9.02
C GLU A 56 7.31 -14.61 -8.82
N ARG A 57 6.78 -14.02 -9.89
CA ARG A 57 5.52 -13.27 -9.87
C ARG A 57 4.38 -14.13 -9.34
N LYS A 58 4.25 -15.38 -9.81
CA LYS A 58 3.22 -16.31 -9.33
C LYS A 58 3.42 -16.65 -7.86
N ARG A 59 4.65 -16.95 -7.44
CA ARG A 59 5.01 -17.21 -6.03
C ARG A 59 4.58 -16.06 -5.12
N LEU A 60 4.92 -14.83 -5.48
CA LEU A 60 4.59 -13.62 -4.71
C LEU A 60 3.08 -13.36 -4.65
N LEU A 61 2.35 -13.59 -5.75
CA LEU A 61 0.90 -13.48 -5.75
C LEU A 61 0.25 -14.53 -4.84
N ASP A 62 0.75 -15.76 -4.86
CA ASP A 62 0.26 -16.81 -3.97
C ASP A 62 0.56 -16.51 -2.50
N GLU A 63 1.77 -16.04 -2.19
CA GLU A 63 2.16 -15.56 -0.85
C GLU A 63 1.20 -14.46 -0.37
N PHE A 64 0.96 -13.45 -1.21
CA PHE A 64 0.03 -12.36 -0.92
C PHE A 64 -1.40 -12.87 -0.65
N PHE A 65 -1.96 -13.70 -1.54
CA PHE A 65 -3.34 -14.18 -1.37
C PHE A 65 -3.49 -15.11 -0.15
N ASN A 66 -2.47 -15.91 0.14
CA ASN A 66 -2.51 -16.83 1.29
C ASN A 66 -2.45 -16.07 2.62
N GLY A 67 -1.84 -14.88 2.66
CA GLY A 67 -1.85 -13.99 3.82
C GLY A 67 -3.20 -13.31 4.12
N ILE A 68 -4.19 -13.39 3.21
CA ILE A 68 -5.50 -12.74 3.42
C ILE A 68 -6.42 -13.67 4.20
N GLU A 69 -6.69 -13.36 5.47
CA GLU A 69 -7.53 -14.20 6.35
C GLU A 69 -8.97 -14.38 5.83
N ASP A 70 -9.59 -13.31 5.33
CA ASP A 70 -10.94 -13.34 4.75
C ASP A 70 -10.97 -14.18 3.46
N LYS A 71 -11.61 -15.36 3.56
CA LYS A 71 -11.73 -16.32 2.46
C LYS A 71 -12.50 -15.77 1.26
N ASP A 72 -13.54 -14.98 1.49
CA ASP A 72 -14.35 -14.42 0.39
C ASP A 72 -13.57 -13.32 -0.33
N ARG A 73 -12.88 -12.45 0.42
CA ARG A 73 -11.98 -11.45 -0.16
C ARG A 73 -10.84 -12.11 -0.94
N ARG A 74 -10.22 -13.15 -0.38
CA ARG A 74 -9.18 -13.94 -1.04
C ARG A 74 -9.68 -14.51 -2.36
N ARG A 75 -10.88 -15.13 -2.37
CA ARG A 75 -11.51 -15.67 -3.58
C ARG A 75 -11.74 -14.59 -4.64
N ARG A 76 -12.35 -13.45 -4.25
CA ARG A 76 -12.61 -12.33 -5.18
C ARG A 76 -11.32 -11.82 -5.83
N LEU A 77 -10.26 -11.66 -5.04
CA LEU A 77 -8.96 -11.19 -5.54
C LEU A 77 -8.29 -12.19 -6.48
N ARG A 78 -8.36 -13.49 -6.17
CA ARG A 78 -7.89 -14.55 -7.09
C ARG A 78 -8.65 -14.53 -8.40
N THR A 79 -9.99 -14.43 -8.37
CA THR A 79 -10.82 -14.32 -9.57
C THR A 79 -10.46 -13.09 -10.41
N LEU A 80 -10.24 -11.94 -9.76
CA LEU A 80 -9.80 -10.73 -10.45
C LEU A 80 -8.45 -10.93 -11.15
N GLN A 81 -7.48 -11.52 -10.45
CA GLN A 81 -6.16 -11.81 -10.98
C GLN A 81 -6.22 -12.75 -12.20
N THR A 82 -6.99 -13.82 -12.12
CA THR A 82 -7.18 -14.76 -13.24
C THR A 82 -7.83 -14.08 -14.45
N SER A 83 -8.91 -13.32 -14.24
CA SER A 83 -9.56 -12.56 -15.32
C SER A 83 -8.58 -11.58 -16.00
N PHE A 84 -7.72 -10.93 -15.23
CA PHE A 84 -6.70 -10.04 -15.80
C PHE A 84 -5.70 -10.80 -16.67
N GLU A 85 -5.20 -11.94 -16.19
CA GLU A 85 -4.25 -12.79 -16.94
C GLU A 85 -4.85 -13.31 -18.24
N GLU A 86 -6.10 -13.79 -18.21
CA GLU A 86 -6.82 -14.25 -19.39
C GLU A 86 -6.94 -13.13 -20.44
N LYS A 87 -7.37 -11.93 -20.01
CA LYS A 87 -7.46 -10.76 -20.91
C LYS A 87 -6.11 -10.41 -21.52
N MET A 88 -5.03 -10.45 -20.73
CA MET A 88 -3.69 -10.14 -21.21
C MET A 88 -3.13 -11.21 -22.14
N LYS A 89 -3.46 -12.49 -21.92
CA LYS A 89 -3.10 -13.60 -22.81
C LYS A 89 -3.75 -13.45 -24.18
N HIS A 90 -5.03 -13.06 -24.23
CA HIS A 90 -5.79 -12.92 -25.47
C HIS A 90 -5.58 -11.58 -26.20
N ALA A 91 -4.89 -10.61 -25.58
CA ALA A 91 -4.61 -9.30 -26.17
C ALA A 91 -3.71 -9.34 -27.43
N GLY A 92 -3.04 -10.46 -27.70
CA GLY A 92 -2.18 -10.63 -28.88
C GLY A 92 -0.82 -9.96 -28.72
N SER A 93 -0.62 -8.77 -29.32
CA SER A 93 0.68 -8.09 -29.35
C SER A 93 1.04 -7.43 -28.01
N ALA A 94 2.34 -7.16 -27.80
CA ALA A 94 2.80 -6.42 -26.61
C ALA A 94 2.20 -5.00 -26.54
N ARG A 95 2.01 -4.35 -27.70
CA ARG A 95 1.37 -3.03 -27.80
C ARG A 95 -0.09 -3.08 -27.37
N ASN A 96 -0.83 -4.10 -27.80
CA ASN A 96 -2.23 -4.28 -27.40
C ASN A 96 -2.36 -4.54 -25.90
N ARG A 97 -1.48 -5.37 -25.32
CA ARG A 97 -1.42 -5.57 -23.87
C ARG A 97 -1.19 -4.25 -23.13
N PHE A 98 -0.23 -3.44 -23.58
CA PHE A 98 0.07 -2.16 -22.97
C PHE A 98 -1.14 -1.21 -23.01
N VAL A 99 -1.77 -1.07 -24.18
CA VAL A 99 -2.99 -0.24 -24.33
C VAL A 99 -4.10 -0.72 -23.40
N LEU A 100 -4.37 -2.04 -23.33
CA LEU A 100 -5.38 -2.58 -22.43
C LEU A 100 -5.07 -2.31 -20.95
N VAL A 101 -3.80 -2.44 -20.53
CA VAL A 101 -3.40 -2.09 -19.16
C VAL A 101 -3.69 -0.62 -18.88
N GLN A 102 -3.32 0.29 -19.79
CA GLN A 102 -3.60 1.72 -19.64
C GLN A 102 -5.12 1.97 -19.55
N THR A 103 -5.91 1.35 -20.42
CA THR A 103 -7.37 1.49 -20.41
C THR A 103 -7.95 1.01 -19.09
N PHE A 104 -7.60 -0.18 -18.61
CA PHE A 104 -8.11 -0.70 -17.33
C PHE A 104 -7.68 0.15 -16.14
N PHE A 105 -6.44 0.64 -16.15
CA PHE A 105 -5.95 1.54 -15.11
C PHE A 105 -6.77 2.84 -15.06
N TRP A 106 -6.88 3.55 -16.19
CA TRP A 106 -7.59 4.83 -16.23
C TRP A 106 -9.08 4.69 -15.97
N ASP A 107 -9.70 3.62 -16.48
CA ASP A 107 -11.10 3.32 -16.20
C ASP A 107 -11.35 3.15 -14.70
N HIS A 108 -10.52 2.35 -14.03
CA HIS A 108 -10.66 2.11 -12.60
C HIS A 108 -10.30 3.34 -11.75
N PHE A 109 -9.26 4.09 -12.16
CA PHE A 109 -8.88 5.34 -11.51
C PHE A 109 -10.04 6.34 -11.52
N LEU A 110 -10.62 6.61 -12.68
CA LEU A 110 -11.69 7.60 -12.85
C LEU A 110 -13.00 7.15 -12.18
N LYS A 111 -13.36 5.86 -12.29
CA LYS A 111 -14.64 5.36 -11.76
C LYS A 111 -14.61 5.03 -10.27
N THR A 112 -13.44 4.67 -9.72
CA THR A 112 -13.34 4.13 -8.35
C THR A 112 -12.40 4.96 -7.47
N TRP A 113 -11.13 5.11 -7.86
CA TRP A 113 -10.13 5.70 -6.96
C TRP A 113 -10.30 7.20 -6.80
N GLN A 114 -10.43 7.95 -7.90
CA GLN A 114 -10.58 9.40 -7.84
C GLN A 114 -11.79 9.84 -6.99
N PRO A 115 -13.00 9.24 -7.14
CA PRO A 115 -14.11 9.53 -6.24
C PRO A 115 -13.82 9.20 -4.77
N CYS A 116 -13.21 8.05 -4.49
CA CYS A 116 -12.86 7.66 -3.12
C CYS A 116 -11.83 8.62 -2.48
N ILE A 117 -10.79 9.01 -3.22
CA ILE A 117 -9.78 9.96 -2.76
C ILE A 117 -10.42 11.32 -2.46
N ARG A 118 -11.30 11.80 -3.34
CA ARG A 118 -12.04 13.06 -3.11
C ARG A 118 -12.95 13.00 -1.88
N LYS A 119 -13.63 11.87 -1.65
CA LYS A 119 -14.43 11.64 -0.44
C LYS A 119 -13.55 11.68 0.81
N MET A 120 -12.39 11.02 0.77
CA MET A 120 -11.42 11.05 1.88
C MET A 120 -10.90 12.46 2.17
N ASP A 121 -10.50 13.22 1.14
CA ASP A 121 -10.06 14.62 1.28
C ASP A 121 -11.13 15.48 1.94
N THR A 122 -12.39 15.33 1.52
CA THR A 122 -13.54 16.05 2.11
C THR A 122 -13.72 15.70 3.59
N LEU A 123 -13.65 14.41 3.94
CA LEU A 123 -13.77 13.95 5.33
C LEU A 123 -12.63 14.48 6.21
N LEU A 124 -11.39 14.48 5.70
CA LEU A 124 -10.23 14.99 6.41
C LEU A 124 -10.33 16.50 6.65
N LYS A 125 -10.76 17.28 5.66
CA LYS A 125 -11.00 18.73 5.80
C LYS A 125 -12.08 19.02 6.83
N ASN A 126 -13.20 18.29 6.78
CA ASN A 126 -14.28 18.43 7.75
C ASN A 126 -13.84 18.07 9.17
N TYR A 127 -12.99 17.05 9.32
CA TYR A 127 -12.43 16.66 10.61
C TYR A 127 -11.47 17.73 11.15
N ALA A 128 -10.59 18.27 10.31
CA ALA A 128 -9.68 19.34 10.68
C ALA A 128 -10.42 20.62 11.11
N GLY A 129 -11.50 21.00 10.38
CA GLY A 129 -12.36 22.13 10.75
C GLY A 129 -13.01 21.93 12.12
N LYS A 130 -13.57 20.75 12.38
CA LYS A 130 -14.16 20.43 13.70
C LYS A 130 -13.15 20.50 14.85
N ILE A 131 -11.89 20.12 14.62
CA ILE A 131 -10.83 20.25 15.63
C ILE A 131 -10.53 21.73 15.89
N ALA A 132 -10.42 22.54 14.82
CA ALA A 132 -10.17 23.97 14.95
C ALA A 132 -11.28 24.67 15.76
N ASP A 133 -12.55 24.34 15.48
CA ASP A 133 -13.72 24.88 16.19
C ASP A 133 -13.78 24.44 17.68
N LEU A 134 -13.20 23.29 18.02
CA LEU A 134 -13.10 22.82 19.41
C LEU A 134 -11.91 23.44 20.17
N SER A 135 -10.88 23.90 19.47
CA SER A 135 -9.70 24.54 20.06
C SER A 135 -9.83 26.06 20.28
N ASP A 136 -10.82 26.70 19.66
CA ASP A 136 -11.19 28.10 19.89
C ASP A 136 -12.68 28.19 20.29
N PRO A 137 -13.02 27.90 21.57
CA PRO A 137 -14.37 28.13 22.06
C PRO A 137 -14.52 29.64 22.27
N SER A 138 -15.27 30.30 21.39
CA SER A 138 -15.79 31.65 21.65
C SER A 138 -16.70 31.65 22.89
#